data_AF-A0A327KSL9-F1
#
_entry.id   AF-A0A327KSL9-F1
#
_cell.length_a   1.000
_cell.length_b   1.000
_cell.length_c   1.000
_cell.angle_alpha   90.00
_cell.angle_beta   90.00
_cell.angle_gamma   90.00
#
_symmetry.space_group_name_H-M   'P 1'
#
loop_
_entity.id
_entity.type
_entity.pdbx_description
1 polymer ?
#
loop_
_entity_poly.entity_id
_entity_poly.type
_entity_poly.pdbx_seq_one_letter_code
_entity_poly.pdbx_strand_id
1 'polypeptide(L)'
;MGEILVRNLDDAVIARLERRAALNGRSLEQELREVLAAAAPEAPLSPEERLEHSRRLREKLPDLRHVDVEALVRSGRDEDLA
;
A
#
# COMPACT_ATOMS: atom_id res chain seq x y z
N MET A 1 12.34 -0.74 -22.46
CA MET A 1 11.11 -1.54 -22.62
C MET A 1 11.47 -2.95 -22.19
N GLY A 2 10.82 -3.46 -21.14
CA GLY A 2 11.08 -4.78 -20.58
C GLY A 2 9.76 -5.40 -20.15
N GLU A 3 9.65 -6.71 -20.25
CA GLU A 3 8.45 -7.47 -19.89
C GLU A 3 8.79 -8.35 -18.68
N ILE A 4 7.86 -8.42 -17.72
CA ILE A 4 7.98 -9.25 -16.53
C ILE A 4 6.78 -10.19 -16.47
N LEU A 5 7.04 -11.50 -16.48
CA LEU A 5 6.02 -12.52 -16.27
C LEU A 5 6.09 -13.01 -14.82
N VAL A 6 5.08 -12.66 -14.03
CA VAL A 6 4.91 -13.16 -12.65
C VAL A 6 4.01 -14.38 -12.69
N ARG A 7 4.56 -15.56 -12.38
CA ARG A 7 3.82 -16.84 -12.35
C ARG A 7 3.35 -17.18 -10.94
N ASN A 8 2.29 -17.97 -10.84
CA ASN A 8 1.72 -18.45 -9.57
C ASN A 8 1.38 -17.31 -8.60
N LEU A 9 0.82 -16.21 -9.12
CA LEU A 9 0.31 -15.13 -8.29
C LEU A 9 -1.05 -15.56 -7.73
N ASP A 10 -1.25 -15.34 -6.44
CA ASP A 10 -2.51 -15.65 -5.76
C ASP A 10 -3.65 -14.79 -6.34
N ASP A 11 -4.78 -15.43 -6.66
CA ASP A 11 -5.96 -14.77 -7.21
C ASP A 11 -6.50 -13.68 -6.28
N ALA A 12 -6.35 -13.86 -4.95
CA ALA A 12 -6.74 -12.84 -3.98
C ALA A 12 -5.89 -11.56 -4.11
N VAL A 13 -4.63 -11.70 -4.51
CA VAL A 13 -3.74 -10.55 -4.77
C VAL A 13 -4.16 -9.83 -6.04
N ILE A 14 -4.49 -10.58 -7.10
CA ILE A 14 -4.99 -10.03 -8.37
C ILE A 14 -6.26 -9.21 -8.12
N ALA A 15 -7.24 -9.77 -7.41
CA ALA A 15 -8.49 -9.09 -7.10
C ALA A 15 -8.28 -7.81 -6.29
N ARG A 16 -7.33 -7.80 -5.35
CA ARG A 16 -6.97 -6.58 -4.60
C ARG A 16 -6.36 -5.51 -5.48
N LEU A 17 -5.50 -5.88 -6.43
CA LEU A 17 -4.86 -4.94 -7.35
C LEU A 17 -5.85 -4.38 -8.37
N GLU A 18 -6.78 -5.20 -8.86
CA GLU A 18 -7.88 -4.73 -9.74
C GLU A 18 -8.77 -3.71 -9.04
N ARG A 19 -9.18 -3.97 -7.79
CA ARG A 19 -9.95 -3.00 -7.00
C ARG A 19 -9.18 -1.70 -6.81
N ARG A 20 -7.88 -1.79 -6.51
CA ARG A 20 -7.02 -0.61 -6.34
C ARG A 20 -6.88 0.19 -7.64
N ALA A 21 -6.73 -0.48 -8.78
CA ALA A 21 -6.68 0.15 -10.09
C ALA A 21 -7.99 0.89 -10.41
N ALA A 22 -9.14 0.25 -10.16
CA ALA A 22 -10.46 0.86 -10.33
C ALA A 22 -10.66 2.10 -9.45
N LEU A 23 -10.25 2.05 -8.17
CA LEU A 23 -10.30 3.19 -7.26
C LEU A 23 -9.43 4.36 -7.72
N ASN A 24 -8.29 4.08 -8.35
CA ASN A 24 -7.38 5.09 -8.88
C ASN A 24 -7.74 5.56 -10.31
N GLY A 25 -8.79 5.01 -10.91
CA GLY A 25 -9.20 5.34 -12.28
C GLY A 25 -8.17 4.92 -13.35
N ARG A 26 -7.44 3.84 -13.11
CA ARG A 26 -6.34 3.35 -13.97
C ARG A 26 -6.59 1.92 -14.43
N SER A 27 -5.92 1.52 -15.50
CA SER A 27 -5.85 0.11 -15.89
C SER A 27 -5.02 -0.68 -14.88
N LEU A 28 -5.28 -1.99 -14.77
CA LEU A 28 -4.49 -2.88 -13.91
C LEU A 28 -2.99 -2.82 -14.24
N GLU A 29 -2.64 -2.79 -15.53
CA GLU A 29 -1.25 -2.66 -15.99
C GLU A 29 -0.61 -1.36 -15.52
N GLN A 30 -1.30 -0.23 -15.65
CA GLN A 30 -0.78 1.05 -15.18
C GLN A 30 -0.59 1.02 -13.66
N GLU A 31 -1.55 0.49 -12.90
CA GLU A 31 -1.41 0.37 -11.44
C GLU A 31 -0.21 -0.51 -11.06
N LEU A 32 -0.02 -1.64 -11.74
CA LEU A 32 1.15 -2.50 -11.56
C LEU A 32 2.47 -1.76 -11.84
N ARG A 33 2.51 -0.95 -12.91
CA ARG A 33 3.67 -0.11 -13.23
C ARG A 33 3.98 0.89 -12.13
N GLU A 34 2.96 1.58 -11.60
CA GLU A 34 3.13 2.51 -10.47
C GLU A 34 3.60 1.81 -9.20
N VAL A 35 3.04 0.63 -8.90
CA VAL A 35 3.44 -0.18 -7.75
C VAL A 35 4.90 -0.61 -7.86
N LEU A 36 5.33 -1.09 -9.03
CA LEU A 36 6.71 -1.51 -9.26
C LEU A 36 7.68 -0.33 -9.21
N ALA A 37 7.32 0.81 -9.80
CA ALA A 37 8.14 2.02 -9.75
C ALA A 37 8.30 2.54 -8.30
N ALA A 38 7.22 2.52 -7.52
CA ALA A 38 7.28 2.92 -6.11
C ALA A 38 8.07 1.92 -5.24
N ALA A 39 8.06 0.64 -5.60
CA ALA A 39 8.78 -0.41 -4.88
C ALA A 39 10.28 -0.48 -5.23
N ALA A 40 10.68 0.04 -6.39
CA ALA A 40 12.06 0.03 -6.87
C ALA A 40 12.58 1.47 -7.10
N PRO A 41 12.74 2.29 -6.04
CA PRO A 41 13.31 3.62 -6.19
C PRO A 41 14.77 3.52 -6.66
N GLU A 42 15.18 4.42 -7.57
CA GLU A 42 16.53 4.45 -8.18
C GLU A 42 17.67 4.58 -7.15
N ALA A 43 17.36 5.12 -5.97
CA ALA A 43 18.22 5.11 -4.79
C ALA A 43 17.39 4.74 -3.55
N PRO A 44 17.95 4.02 -2.56
CA PRO A 44 17.32 3.96 -1.25
C PRO A 44 17.13 5.39 -0.76
N LEU A 45 15.88 5.73 -0.40
CA LEU A 45 15.55 7.05 0.15
C LEU A 45 16.60 7.42 1.18
N SER A 46 17.28 8.54 0.95
CA SER A 46 18.19 9.10 1.94
C SER A 46 17.46 9.27 3.28
N PRO A 47 18.18 9.32 4.41
CA PRO A 47 17.56 9.53 5.71
C PRO A 47 16.59 10.74 5.74
N GLU A 48 16.93 11.79 4.99
CA GLU A 48 16.14 13.01 4.84
C GLU A 48 14.84 12.77 4.05
N GLU A 49 14.93 12.08 2.92
CA GLU A 49 13.76 11.73 2.09
C GLU A 49 12.80 10.78 2.82
N ARG A 50 13.33 9.85 3.64
CA ARG A 50 12.51 8.99 4.50
C ARG A 50 11.75 9.81 5.54
N LEU A 51 12.41 10.80 6.14
CA LEU A 51 11.81 11.68 7.13
C LEU A 51 10.71 12.54 6.51
N GLU A 52 10.97 13.10 5.32
CA GLU A 52 9.99 13.91 4.59
C GLU A 52 8.79 13.07 4.12
N HIS A 53 9.03 11.86 3.61
CA HIS A 53 7.97 10.94 3.25
C HIS A 53 7.09 10.59 4.46
N SER A 54 7.70 10.31 5.61
CA SER A 54 6.98 10.07 6.87
C SER A 54 6.16 11.28 7.31
N ARG A 55 6.70 12.51 7.18
CA ARG A 55 5.96 13.75 7.48
C ARG A 55 4.75 13.91 6.58
N ARG A 56 4.91 13.77 5.26
CA ARG A 56 3.80 13.88 4.29
C ARG A 56 2.69 12.86 4.54
N LEU A 57 3.04 11.64 4.93
CA LEU A 57 2.05 10.64 5.33
C LEU A 57 1.34 11.06 6.62
N ARG A 58 2.07 11.57 7.60
CA ARG A 58 1.53 12.00 8.90
C ARG A 58 0.60 13.20 8.80
N GLU A 59 0.84 14.13 7.87
CA GLU A 59 -0.07 15.27 7.60
C GLU A 59 -1.43 14.84 7.06
N LYS A 60 -1.48 13.73 6.31
CA LYS A 60 -2.71 13.22 5.71
C LYS A 60 -3.50 12.29 6.63
N LEU A 61 -2.89 11.85 7.72
CA LEU A 61 -3.49 10.92 8.67
C LEU A 61 -4.05 11.68 9.88
N PRO A 62 -5.17 11.24 10.46
CA PRO A 62 -5.65 11.77 11.72
C PRO A 62 -4.62 11.57 12.83
N ASP A 63 -4.69 12.39 13.88
CA ASP A 63 -3.76 12.26 15.00
C ASP A 63 -4.03 10.96 15.79
N LEU A 64 -3.19 9.96 15.57
CA LEU A 64 -3.30 8.65 16.21
C LEU A 64 -2.53 8.54 17.53
N ARG A 65 -1.98 9.63 18.08
CA ARG A 65 -1.15 9.59 19.31
C ARG A 65 -1.84 8.97 20.52
N HIS A 66 -3.16 9.02 20.57
CA HIS A 66 -3.98 8.54 21.69
C HIS A 66 -4.84 7.34 21.32
N VAL A 67 -4.60 6.75 20.15
CA VAL A 67 -5.34 5.58 19.71
C VAL A 67 -4.77 4.35 20.40
N ASP A 68 -5.64 3.63 21.11
CA ASP A 68 -5.32 2.32 21.65
C ASP A 68 -5.29 1.30 20.49
N VAL A 69 -4.08 1.08 19.98
CA VAL A 69 -3.83 0.13 18.89
C VAL A 69 -4.21 -1.29 19.31
N GLU A 70 -4.04 -1.65 20.60
CA GLU A 70 -4.38 -2.98 21.09
C GLU A 70 -5.89 -3.21 21.07
N ALA A 71 -6.67 -2.21 21.50
CA ALA A 71 -8.12 -2.26 21.40
C ALA A 71 -8.61 -2.40 19.95
N LEU A 72 -8.01 -1.67 19.00
CA LEU A 72 -8.36 -1.77 17.58
C LEU A 72 -8.01 -3.13 16.96
N VAL A 73 -6.86 -3.71 17.32
CA VAL A 73 -6.46 -5.04 16.84
C VAL A 73 -7.40 -6.10 17.42
N ARG A 74 -7.82 -5.95 18.68
CA ARG A 74 -8.80 -6.84 19.31
C ARG A 74 -10.16 -6.75 18.62
N SER A 75 -10.70 -5.54 18.42
CA SER A 75 -11.99 -5.36 17.75
C SER A 75 -11.98 -5.90 16.33
N GLY A 76 -10.92 -5.65 15.54
CA GLY A 76 -10.84 -6.17 14.17
C GLY A 76 -10.80 -7.70 14.11
N ARG A 77 -10.19 -8.37 15.10
CA ARG A 77 -10.22 -9.85 15.20
C ARG A 77 -11.59 -10.38 15.59
N ASP A 78 -12.29 -9.68 16.50
CA ASP A 78 -13.60 -10.09 16.97
C ASP A 78 -14.70 -9.83 15.92
N GLU A 79 -14.55 -8.78 15.10
CA GLU A 79 -15.44 -8.45 13.98
C GLU A 79 -15.37 -9.46 12.83
N ASP A 80 -14.20 -10.05 12.55
CA ASP A 80 -14.04 -11.11 11.53
C ASP A 80 -14.62 -12.48 11.96
N LEU A 81 -15.02 -12.64 13.23
CA LEU A 81 -15.57 -13.89 13.80
C LEU A 81 -17.10 -13.89 13.95
N ALA A 82 -17.78 -12.81 13.57
CA ALA A 82 -19.25 -12.65 13.62
C ALA A 82 -19.90 -12.77 12.23
#